data_AF-A0A6U9RP80-F1
#
_entry.id   AF-A0A6U9RP80-F1
#
_cell.length_a   1.000
_cell.length_b   1.000
_cell.length_c   1.000
_cell.angle_alpha   90.00
_cell.angle_beta   90.00
_cell.angle_gamma   90.00
#
_symmetry.space_group_name_H-M   'P 1'
#
loop_
_entity.id
_entity.type
_entity.pdbx_description
1 polymer ?
#
loop_
_entity_poly.entity_id
_entity_poly.type
_entity_poly.pdbx_seq_one_letter_code
_entity_poly.pdbx_strand_id
1 'polypeptide(L)'
;MKAFSIANRTKSYQAIFDFPLACGIATGTPVRVRGVNIGSVLSVQPSLEKVSVLVEVKDDEIVIPRNSLIEANQSGLIAETLIDITPRAPIPDPQYGPLSDNCGKEGMIVCHRGRIQGETGVSMDELVGIATKLAKQMDQQGLDKVFDAAESFTKAMKDAQPLLDEAIAVAKEVTPMLSTINEGDMLKSMESLTATASETAKDIKKLNAAVLTDENVELMRQSVSTLTETLRHIEGISGDVSKITGDSSTQQHLKQIIQSLSRLVET
;
A
#
# COMPACT_ATOMS: atom_id res chain seq x y z
N MET A 1 49.37 -27.26 -31.31
CA MET A 1 48.91 -25.91 -30.86
C MET A 1 48.25 -26.09 -29.51
N LYS A 2 48.80 -25.49 -28.44
CA LYS A 2 48.15 -25.48 -27.12
C LYS A 2 47.23 -24.28 -27.07
N ALA A 3 45.92 -24.52 -26.94
CA ALA A 3 44.95 -23.46 -26.69
C ALA A 3 45.18 -22.95 -25.26
N PHE A 4 45.62 -21.69 -25.14
CA PHE A 4 45.58 -20.95 -23.88
C PHE A 4 44.12 -20.54 -23.64
N SER A 5 43.43 -21.20 -22.72
CA SER A 5 42.24 -20.63 -22.10
C SER A 5 42.69 -19.63 -21.04
N ILE A 6 42.58 -18.34 -21.35
CA ILE A 6 42.75 -17.27 -20.36
C ILE A 6 41.44 -17.25 -19.57
N ALA A 7 41.38 -18.01 -18.48
CA ALA A 7 40.38 -17.76 -17.45
C ALA A 7 40.76 -16.45 -16.76
N ASN A 8 40.14 -15.34 -17.16
CA ASN A 8 40.27 -14.08 -16.44
C ASN A 8 39.70 -14.30 -15.04
N ARG A 9 40.57 -14.40 -14.03
CA ARG A 9 40.15 -14.56 -12.63
C ARG A 9 39.74 -13.18 -12.13
N THR A 10 38.47 -12.84 -12.31
CA THR A 10 37.88 -11.67 -11.65
C THR A 10 37.89 -11.88 -10.14
N LYS A 11 38.06 -10.78 -9.40
CA LYS A 11 38.20 -10.81 -7.94
C LYS A 11 36.85 -10.47 -7.32
N SER A 12 36.49 -11.16 -6.23
CA SER A 12 35.33 -10.73 -5.47
C SER A 12 35.64 -9.49 -4.63
N TYR A 13 34.61 -8.71 -4.33
CA TYR A 13 34.69 -7.61 -3.36
C TYR A 13 33.47 -7.64 -2.44
N GLN A 14 33.60 -6.95 -1.30
CA GLN A 14 32.55 -6.89 -0.30
C GLN A 14 31.93 -5.51 -0.26
N ALA A 15 30.64 -5.44 0.09
CA ALA A 15 29.95 -4.18 0.38
C ALA A 15 29.04 -4.37 1.60
N ILE A 16 28.68 -3.26 2.24
CA ILE A 16 27.80 -3.26 3.41
C ILE A 16 26.52 -2.50 3.05
N PHE A 17 25.39 -3.19 3.11
CA PHE A 17 24.07 -2.62 2.87
C PHE A 17 23.37 -2.41 4.21
N ASP A 18 22.99 -1.17 4.50
CA ASP A 18 22.28 -0.82 5.71
C ASP A 18 20.78 -0.73 5.42
N PHE A 19 19.96 -1.59 6.03
CA PHE A 19 18.50 -1.59 5.88
C PHE A 19 17.82 -1.21 7.20
N PRO A 20 16.63 -0.57 7.17
CA PRO A 20 15.86 -0.32 8.39
C PRO A 20 15.31 -1.63 9.00
N LEU A 21 14.95 -2.62 8.16
CA LEU A 21 14.43 -3.92 8.56
C LEU A 21 15.09 -5.04 7.73
N ALA A 22 15.21 -6.24 8.30
CA ALA A 22 15.88 -7.36 7.65
C ALA A 22 15.01 -8.08 6.60
N CYS A 23 13.67 -8.06 6.72
CA CYS A 23 12.75 -8.66 5.73
C CYS A 23 13.09 -10.11 5.31
N GLY A 24 13.56 -10.93 6.25
CA GLY A 24 13.95 -12.32 5.98
C GLY A 24 15.38 -12.52 5.46
N ILE A 25 16.19 -11.46 5.33
CA ILE A 25 17.57 -11.58 4.85
C ILE A 25 18.37 -12.51 5.78
N ALA A 26 19.03 -13.49 5.20
CA ALA A 26 19.91 -14.43 5.87
C ALA A 26 21.22 -14.62 5.10
N THR A 27 22.20 -15.28 5.71
CA THR A 27 23.41 -15.69 4.98
C THR A 27 23.03 -16.57 3.80
N GLY A 28 23.59 -16.27 2.63
CA GLY A 28 23.27 -16.94 1.37
C GLY A 28 22.16 -16.26 0.55
N THR A 29 21.42 -15.30 1.11
CA THR A 29 20.43 -14.50 0.35
C THR A 29 21.09 -13.94 -0.92
N PRO A 30 20.54 -14.18 -2.12
CA PRO A 30 21.15 -13.77 -3.37
C PRO A 30 21.06 -12.25 -3.55
N VAL A 31 22.14 -11.69 -4.08
CA VAL A 31 22.23 -10.26 -4.45
C VAL A 31 22.20 -10.17 -5.96
N ARG A 32 21.30 -9.34 -6.49
CA ARG A 32 21.02 -9.24 -7.92
C ARG A 32 21.14 -7.82 -8.40
N VAL A 33 21.61 -7.64 -9.63
CA VAL A 33 21.52 -6.37 -10.36
C VAL A 33 20.60 -6.58 -11.54
N ARG A 34 19.51 -5.80 -11.60
CA ARG A 34 18.47 -5.92 -12.65
C ARG A 34 18.04 -7.38 -12.88
N GLY A 35 17.90 -8.13 -11.80
CA GLY A 35 17.46 -9.51 -11.82
C GLY A 35 18.51 -10.59 -12.08
N VAL A 36 19.78 -10.23 -12.36
CA VAL A 36 20.87 -11.20 -12.53
C VAL A 36 21.62 -11.38 -11.22
N ASN A 37 21.83 -12.62 -10.77
CA ASN A 37 22.57 -12.92 -9.53
C ASN A 37 24.07 -12.59 -9.70
N ILE A 38 24.56 -11.67 -8.87
CA ILE A 38 25.95 -11.19 -8.89
C ILE A 38 26.71 -11.60 -7.62
N GLY A 39 26.05 -12.19 -6.63
CA GLY A 39 26.58 -12.26 -5.28
C GLY A 39 25.65 -12.87 -4.24
N SER A 40 26.09 -12.84 -2.99
CA SER A 40 25.30 -13.34 -1.86
C SER A 40 25.65 -12.64 -0.56
N VAL A 41 24.72 -12.67 0.38
CA VAL A 41 24.93 -12.20 1.75
C VAL A 41 25.88 -13.13 2.49
N LEU A 42 26.94 -12.56 3.07
CA LEU A 42 27.88 -13.28 3.94
C LEU A 42 27.43 -13.27 5.41
N SER A 43 26.98 -12.12 5.91
CA SER A 43 26.54 -12.00 7.31
C SER A 43 25.53 -10.89 7.50
N VAL A 44 24.67 -11.04 8.51
CA VAL A 44 23.66 -10.06 8.92
C VAL A 44 23.91 -9.66 10.36
N GLN A 45 24.04 -8.36 10.63
CA GLN A 45 24.28 -7.81 11.96
C GLN A 45 23.14 -6.87 12.34
N PRO A 46 22.27 -7.26 13.30
CA PRO A 46 21.22 -6.39 13.77
C PRO A 46 21.76 -5.30 14.70
N SER A 47 21.12 -4.14 14.69
CA SER A 47 21.27 -3.07 15.68
C SER A 47 19.89 -2.49 16.02
N LEU A 48 19.81 -1.58 16.98
CA LEU A 48 18.53 -0.97 17.38
C LEU A 48 17.92 -0.05 16.32
N GLU A 49 18.75 0.51 15.43
CA GLU A 49 18.30 1.49 14.44
C GLU A 49 18.24 0.91 13.01
N LYS A 50 19.01 -0.15 12.75
CA LYS A 50 19.19 -0.73 11.40
C LYS A 50 19.76 -2.13 11.42
N VAL A 51 19.79 -2.76 10.27
CA VAL A 51 20.43 -4.05 10.01
C VAL A 51 21.55 -3.83 9.00
N SER A 52 22.79 -4.13 9.39
CA SER A 52 23.95 -4.07 8.50
C SER A 52 24.19 -5.45 7.86
N VAL A 53 24.12 -5.51 6.55
CA VAL A 53 24.26 -6.73 5.75
C VAL A 53 25.57 -6.69 4.99
N LEU A 54 26.49 -7.61 5.29
CA LEU A 54 27.73 -7.77 4.54
C LEU A 54 27.44 -8.67 3.33
N VAL A 55 27.67 -8.15 2.13
CA VAL A 55 27.50 -8.89 0.87
C VAL A 55 28.84 -9.12 0.19
N GLU A 56 28.93 -10.22 -0.56
CA GLU A 56 29.98 -10.47 -1.53
C GLU A 56 29.43 -10.32 -2.95
N VAL A 57 30.13 -9.54 -3.77
CA VAL A 57 29.94 -9.48 -5.22
C VAL A 57 31.07 -10.30 -5.85
N LYS A 58 30.70 -11.24 -6.71
CA LYS A 58 31.62 -12.28 -7.23
C LYS A 58 32.66 -11.74 -8.20
N ASP A 59 32.39 -10.58 -8.81
CA ASP A 59 33.17 -10.02 -9.90
C ASP A 59 33.36 -8.50 -9.71
N ASP A 60 34.62 -8.03 -9.69
CA ASP A 60 34.98 -6.63 -9.53
C ASP A 60 34.73 -5.77 -10.77
N GLU A 61 34.40 -6.38 -11.92
CA GLU A 61 33.87 -5.67 -13.08
C GLU A 61 32.39 -5.25 -12.87
N ILE A 62 31.68 -5.88 -11.93
CA ILE A 62 30.30 -5.52 -11.58
C ILE A 62 30.31 -4.39 -10.55
N VAL A 63 30.18 -3.16 -11.04
CA VAL A 63 30.14 -1.96 -10.19
C VAL A 63 28.72 -1.70 -9.67
N ILE A 64 28.62 -1.23 -8.41
CA ILE A 64 27.37 -0.75 -7.82
C ILE A 64 27.44 0.79 -7.73
N PRO A 65 26.75 1.53 -8.60
CA PRO A 65 26.63 2.98 -8.49
C PRO A 65 26.04 3.43 -7.15
N ARG A 66 26.53 4.53 -6.57
CA ARG A 66 26.00 5.07 -5.31
C ARG A 66 24.56 5.57 -5.40
N ASN A 67 24.10 5.90 -6.60
CA ASN A 67 22.72 6.30 -6.85
C ASN A 67 21.78 5.10 -7.10
N SER A 68 22.25 3.86 -6.89
CA SER A 68 21.40 2.67 -7.01
C SER A 68 20.37 2.61 -5.90
N LEU A 69 19.16 2.22 -6.27
CA LEU A 69 18.14 1.77 -5.32
C LEU A 69 18.48 0.33 -4.92
N ILE A 70 18.65 0.09 -3.63
CA ILE A 70 18.92 -1.22 -3.05
C ILE A 70 17.69 -1.62 -2.25
N GLU A 71 17.01 -2.69 -2.66
CA GLU A 71 15.77 -3.14 -2.01
C GLU A 71 15.92 -4.56 -1.49
N ALA A 72 15.48 -4.76 -0.24
CA ALA A 72 15.24 -6.07 0.32
C ALA A 72 13.79 -6.47 -0.01
N ASN A 73 13.63 -7.40 -0.94
CA ASN A 73 12.32 -7.87 -1.41
C ASN A 73 12.09 -9.32 -0.98
N GLN A 74 10.85 -9.63 -0.63
CA GLN A 74 10.40 -11.01 -0.47
C GLN A 74 9.45 -11.31 -1.63
N SER A 75 9.90 -12.12 -2.59
CA SER A 75 9.18 -12.34 -3.84
C SER A 75 9.01 -13.83 -4.13
N GLY A 76 8.04 -14.14 -5.00
CA GLY A 76 7.69 -15.50 -5.36
C GLY A 76 6.74 -16.20 -4.36
N LEU A 77 6.20 -17.34 -4.79
CA LEU A 77 5.20 -18.12 -4.05
C LEU A 77 5.74 -18.74 -2.75
N ILE A 78 7.05 -18.96 -2.71
CA ILE A 78 7.84 -19.50 -1.59
C ILE A 78 8.39 -18.43 -0.65
N ALA A 79 8.06 -17.15 -0.91
CA ALA A 79 8.50 -16.03 -0.09
C ALA A 79 10.05 -15.94 0.04
N GLU A 80 10.75 -16.16 -1.08
CA GLU A 80 12.21 -16.06 -1.13
C GLU A 80 12.65 -14.61 -0.91
N THR A 81 13.60 -14.42 0.01
CA THR A 81 14.23 -13.12 0.20
C THR A 81 15.32 -12.90 -0.83
N LEU A 82 15.29 -11.74 -1.47
CA LEU A 82 16.22 -11.32 -2.51
C LEU A 82 16.66 -9.88 -2.21
N ILE A 83 17.92 -9.56 -2.53
CA ILE A 83 18.39 -8.16 -2.55
C ILE A 83 18.53 -7.74 -4.01
N ASP A 84 17.70 -6.80 -4.46
CA ASP A 84 17.73 -6.27 -5.82
C ASP A 84 18.37 -4.88 -5.85
N ILE A 85 19.28 -4.70 -6.81
CA ILE A 85 20.03 -3.47 -7.06
C ILE A 85 19.57 -2.89 -8.39
N THR A 86 19.04 -1.68 -8.35
CA THR A 86 18.55 -0.93 -9.51
C THR A 86 19.30 0.40 -9.64
N PRO A 87 20.34 0.48 -10.48
CA PRO A 87 21.03 1.73 -10.79
C PRO A 87 20.08 2.77 -11.40
N ARG A 88 20.07 4.00 -10.85
CA ARG A 88 19.23 5.10 -11.34
C ARG A 88 19.97 5.90 -12.41
N ALA A 89 19.22 6.46 -13.37
CA ALA A 89 19.79 7.36 -14.37
C ALA A 89 20.17 8.71 -13.75
N PRO A 90 21.27 9.35 -14.19
CA PRO A 90 22.25 8.83 -15.14
C PRO A 90 23.14 7.75 -14.50
N ILE A 91 23.49 6.72 -15.29
CA ILE A 91 24.43 5.67 -14.86
C ILE A 91 25.84 6.25 -14.93
N PRO A 92 26.61 6.28 -13.82
CA PRO A 92 27.98 6.79 -13.84
C PRO A 92 28.91 5.86 -14.62
N ASP A 93 29.95 6.44 -15.23
CA ASP A 93 31.04 5.73 -15.91
C ASP A 93 32.33 5.89 -15.08
N PRO A 94 32.61 4.96 -14.14
CA PRO A 94 33.73 5.09 -13.23
C PRO A 94 35.07 4.78 -13.92
N GLN A 95 36.09 5.60 -13.65
CA GLN A 95 37.45 5.34 -14.09
C GLN A 95 38.14 4.26 -13.24
N TYR A 96 37.72 4.10 -11.97
CA TYR A 96 38.31 3.16 -11.04
C TYR A 96 37.29 2.12 -10.53
N GLY A 97 37.70 0.85 -10.54
CA GLY A 97 36.91 -0.26 -10.00
C GLY A 97 36.84 -0.31 -8.47
N PRO A 98 35.98 -1.15 -7.89
CA PRO A 98 35.67 -1.18 -6.46
C PRO A 98 36.85 -1.58 -5.56
N LEU A 99 37.83 -2.30 -6.10
CA LEU A 99 39.06 -2.71 -5.41
C LEU A 99 40.20 -1.68 -5.54
N SER A 100 40.02 -0.59 -6.28
CA SER A 100 41.06 0.42 -6.51
C SER A 100 41.22 1.35 -5.29
N ASP A 101 42.47 1.71 -4.98
CA ASP A 101 42.80 2.72 -3.96
C ASP A 101 42.20 4.11 -4.28
N ASN A 102 41.87 4.38 -5.55
CA ASN A 102 41.26 5.64 -5.98
C ASN A 102 39.73 5.60 -6.02
N CYS A 103 39.08 4.45 -5.79
CA CYS A 103 37.62 4.32 -5.78
C CYS A 103 36.97 5.30 -4.80
N GLY A 104 37.55 5.43 -3.59
CA GLY A 104 37.05 6.33 -2.56
C GLY A 104 37.18 7.82 -2.92
N LYS A 105 38.17 8.18 -3.75
CA LYS A 105 38.39 9.57 -4.20
C LYS A 105 37.40 9.97 -5.29
N GLU A 106 37.09 9.04 -6.19
CA GLU A 106 36.11 9.23 -7.24
C GLU A 106 34.68 9.27 -6.69
N GLY A 107 34.37 8.40 -5.72
CA GLY A 107 33.14 8.46 -4.94
C GLY A 107 31.85 8.12 -5.70
N MET A 108 31.93 7.68 -6.97
CA MET A 108 30.75 7.39 -7.80
C MET A 108 30.12 6.01 -7.54
N ILE A 109 30.92 5.05 -7.07
CA ILE A 109 30.51 3.65 -6.84
C ILE A 109 30.73 3.23 -5.39
N VAL A 110 30.14 2.09 -5.01
CA VAL A 110 30.40 1.43 -3.73
C VAL A 110 31.71 0.66 -3.81
N CYS A 111 32.72 1.15 -3.10
CA CYS A 111 34.04 0.51 -3.02
C CYS A 111 34.03 -0.73 -2.13
N HIS A 112 35.13 -1.49 -2.13
CA HIS A 112 35.34 -2.60 -1.20
C HIS A 112 35.14 -2.18 0.25
N ARG A 113 34.29 -2.91 0.97
CA ARG A 113 33.80 -2.62 2.34
C ARG A 113 33.13 -1.25 2.49
N GLY A 114 32.74 -0.63 1.38
CA GLY A 114 31.95 0.58 1.34
C GLY A 114 30.51 0.33 1.79
N ARG A 115 29.89 1.38 2.33
CA ARG A 115 28.50 1.38 2.77
C ARG A 115 27.57 2.06 1.77
N ILE A 116 26.36 1.53 1.64
CA ILE A 116 25.22 2.14 0.93
C ILE A 116 23.92 1.84 1.69
N GLN A 117 22.98 2.78 1.65
CA GLN A 117 21.68 2.64 2.28
C GLN A 117 20.76 1.81 1.37
N GLY A 118 20.06 0.85 1.96
CA GLY A 118 18.97 0.13 1.34
C GLY A 118 17.61 0.48 1.94
N GLU A 119 16.57 0.12 1.21
CA GLU A 119 15.18 0.31 1.54
C GLU A 119 14.49 -1.05 1.70
N THR A 120 13.47 -1.09 2.55
CA THR A 120 12.57 -2.24 2.63
C THR A 120 11.64 -2.18 1.43
N GLY A 121 11.72 -3.20 0.58
CA GLY A 121 10.80 -3.38 -0.53
C GLY A 121 9.53 -4.10 -0.08
N VAL A 122 8.86 -4.81 -0.99
CA VAL A 122 7.61 -5.51 -0.67
C VAL A 122 7.90 -6.80 0.09
N SER A 123 7.22 -7.01 1.21
CA SER A 123 7.20 -8.29 1.93
C SER A 123 5.78 -8.82 2.09
N MET A 124 5.63 -10.15 2.11
CA MET A 124 4.32 -10.78 2.29
C MET A 124 3.78 -10.47 3.69
N ASP A 125 4.64 -10.50 4.71
CA ASP A 125 4.26 -10.18 6.08
C ASP A 125 3.77 -8.75 6.24
N GLU A 126 4.35 -7.79 5.51
CA GLU A 126 3.88 -6.40 5.53
C GLU A 126 2.53 -6.26 4.82
N LEU A 127 2.34 -6.90 3.67
CA LEU A 127 1.06 -6.91 2.96
C LEU A 127 -0.06 -7.52 3.83
N VAL A 128 0.24 -8.67 4.43
CA VAL A 128 -0.63 -9.36 5.40
C VAL A 128 -0.89 -8.46 6.61
N GLY A 129 0.14 -7.79 7.14
CA GLY A 129 0.00 -6.85 8.25
C GLY A 129 -0.89 -5.65 7.92
N ILE A 130 -0.76 -5.07 6.72
CA ILE A 130 -1.62 -3.99 6.22
C ILE A 130 -3.05 -4.48 6.07
N ALA A 131 -3.25 -5.64 5.44
CA ALA A 131 -4.58 -6.24 5.28
C ALA A 131 -5.23 -6.54 6.63
N THR A 132 -4.47 -7.03 7.62
CA THR A 132 -4.95 -7.28 8.98
C THR A 132 -5.37 -5.98 9.68
N LYS A 133 -4.57 -4.92 9.54
CA LYS A 133 -4.91 -3.60 10.10
C LYS A 133 -6.17 -3.03 9.47
N LEU A 134 -6.32 -3.15 8.14
CA LEU A 134 -7.53 -2.73 7.43
C LEU A 134 -8.74 -3.54 7.88
N ALA A 135 -8.64 -4.87 7.93
CA ALA A 135 -9.71 -5.75 8.40
C ALA A 135 -10.13 -5.39 9.83
N LYS A 136 -9.18 -5.16 10.74
CA LYS A 136 -9.46 -4.75 12.13
C LYS A 136 -10.07 -3.36 12.23
N GLN A 137 -9.65 -2.41 11.40
CA GLN A 137 -10.24 -1.07 11.34
C GLN A 137 -11.69 -1.12 10.84
N MET A 138 -11.97 -2.01 9.88
CA MET A 138 -13.32 -2.28 9.39
C MET A 138 -14.19 -2.96 10.47
N ASP A 139 -13.66 -3.98 11.14
CA ASP A 139 -14.35 -4.80 12.17
C ASP A 139 -14.63 -4.03 13.47
N GLN A 140 -13.71 -3.16 13.93
CA GLN A 140 -13.84 -2.61 15.27
C GLN A 140 -14.74 -1.37 15.34
N GLN A 141 -14.78 -0.48 14.34
CA GLN A 141 -15.53 0.79 14.43
C GLN A 141 -15.91 1.47 13.09
N GLY A 142 -15.37 1.04 11.95
CA GLY A 142 -15.37 1.85 10.72
C GLY A 142 -16.65 1.78 9.90
N LEU A 143 -17.18 0.57 9.69
CA LEU A 143 -18.38 0.39 8.85
C LEU A 143 -19.66 0.67 9.64
N ASP A 144 -19.81 0.11 10.85
CA ASP A 144 -21.03 0.27 11.66
C ASP A 144 -21.34 1.73 11.98
N LYS A 145 -20.34 2.56 12.32
CA LYS A 145 -20.58 3.99 12.57
C LYS A 145 -20.93 4.76 11.30
N VAL A 146 -20.37 4.35 10.17
CA VAL A 146 -20.73 4.92 8.86
C VAL A 146 -22.14 4.49 8.48
N PHE A 147 -22.55 3.26 8.81
CA PHE A 147 -23.91 2.76 8.64
C PHE A 147 -24.91 3.45 9.58
N ASP A 148 -24.59 3.61 10.87
CA ASP A 148 -25.41 4.32 11.85
C ASP A 148 -25.59 5.79 11.47
N ALA A 149 -24.51 6.44 11.02
CA ALA A 149 -24.55 7.82 10.54
C ALA A 149 -25.36 7.94 9.26
N ALA A 150 -25.22 6.98 8.33
CA ALA A 150 -25.99 6.90 7.11
C ALA A 150 -27.49 6.68 7.36
N GLU A 151 -27.84 5.77 8.27
CA GLU A 151 -29.22 5.50 8.66
C GLU A 151 -29.84 6.72 9.37
N SER A 152 -29.11 7.32 10.31
CA SER A 152 -29.53 8.53 11.02
C SER A 152 -29.73 9.70 10.06
N PHE A 153 -28.82 9.86 9.09
CA PHE A 153 -28.93 10.87 8.04
C PHE A 153 -30.13 10.61 7.13
N THR A 154 -30.34 9.36 6.68
CA THR A 154 -31.48 8.97 5.86
C THR A 154 -32.81 9.25 6.56
N LYS A 155 -32.89 8.95 7.85
CA LYS A 155 -34.06 9.25 8.69
C LYS A 155 -34.30 10.75 8.80
N ALA A 156 -33.27 11.53 9.10
CA ALA A 156 -33.36 12.99 9.15
C ALA A 156 -33.81 13.60 7.81
N MET A 157 -33.35 13.03 6.69
CA MET A 157 -33.74 13.46 5.34
C MET A 157 -35.20 13.12 5.02
N LYS A 158 -35.65 11.91 5.39
CA LYS A 158 -37.04 11.48 5.26
C LYS A 158 -37.98 12.35 6.09
N ASP A 159 -37.56 12.78 7.27
CA ASP A 159 -38.32 13.65 8.17
C ASP A 159 -38.31 15.11 7.69
N ALA A 160 -37.23 15.58 7.06
CA ALA A 160 -37.10 16.95 6.54
C ALA A 160 -37.87 17.18 5.23
N GLN A 161 -38.04 16.14 4.40
CA GLN A 161 -38.72 16.25 3.10
C GLN A 161 -40.19 16.75 3.19
N PRO A 162 -41.06 16.21 4.05
CA PRO A 162 -42.44 16.71 4.17
C PRO A 162 -42.48 18.15 4.71
N LEU A 163 -41.54 18.53 5.58
CA LEU A 163 -41.46 19.90 6.10
C LEU A 163 -41.07 20.91 5.00
N LEU A 164 -40.19 20.51 4.07
CA LEU A 164 -39.83 21.34 2.92
C LEU A 164 -40.98 21.46 1.92
N ASP A 165 -41.73 20.38 1.67
CA ASP A 165 -42.90 20.40 0.80
C ASP A 165 -44.01 21.30 1.38
N GLU A 166 -44.23 21.23 2.70
CA GLU A 166 -45.18 22.09 3.41
C GLU A 166 -44.74 23.56 3.42
N ALA A 167 -43.45 23.84 3.64
CA ALA A 167 -42.90 25.20 3.55
C ALA A 167 -43.07 25.81 2.15
N ILE A 168 -42.85 25.02 1.08
CA ILE A 168 -43.08 25.45 -0.30
C ILE A 168 -44.57 25.69 -0.56
N ALA A 169 -45.46 24.85 -0.02
CA ALA A 169 -46.90 25.01 -0.16
C ALA A 169 -47.41 26.28 0.52
N VAL A 170 -47.03 26.51 1.79
CA VAL A 170 -47.37 27.71 2.56
C VAL A 170 -46.84 28.96 1.86
N ALA A 171 -45.58 28.95 1.40
CA ALA A 171 -45.02 30.09 0.70
C ALA A 171 -45.79 30.42 -0.59
N LYS A 172 -46.22 29.41 -1.37
CA LYS A 172 -47.05 29.60 -2.58
C LYS A 172 -48.43 30.18 -2.28
N GLU A 173 -49.03 29.81 -1.15
CA GLU A 173 -50.36 30.29 -0.75
C GLU A 173 -50.32 31.71 -0.18
N VAL A 174 -49.24 32.07 0.53
CA VAL A 174 -49.07 33.38 1.18
C VAL A 174 -48.55 34.45 0.20
N THR A 175 -47.74 34.09 -0.79
CA THR A 175 -47.19 34.99 -1.83
C THR A 175 -48.25 35.92 -2.48
N PRO A 176 -49.42 35.43 -2.95
CA PRO A 176 -50.46 36.29 -3.53
C PRO A 176 -51.16 37.21 -2.51
N MET A 177 -51.15 36.88 -1.22
CA MET A 177 -51.68 37.79 -0.18
C MET A 177 -50.72 38.96 0.05
N LEU A 178 -49.40 38.72 -0.01
CA LEU A 178 -48.38 39.75 0.22
C LEU A 178 -48.20 40.71 -0.96
N SER A 179 -48.41 40.25 -2.19
CA SER A 179 -48.44 41.13 -3.36
C SER A 179 -49.57 42.17 -3.30
N THR A 180 -50.59 41.93 -2.47
CA THR A 180 -51.72 42.85 -2.25
C THR A 180 -51.39 43.94 -1.21
N ILE A 181 -50.37 43.74 -0.36
CA ILE A 181 -50.05 44.62 0.80
C ILE A 181 -48.89 45.60 0.51
N ASN A 182 -48.27 45.53 -0.68
CA ASN A 182 -47.14 46.39 -1.10
C ASN A 182 -45.89 46.31 -0.18
N GLU A 183 -45.72 45.18 0.54
CA GLU A 183 -44.52 44.87 1.33
C GLU A 183 -43.50 44.08 0.51
N GLY A 184 -42.87 44.78 -0.44
CA GLY A 184 -41.95 44.19 -1.43
C GLY A 184 -40.74 43.45 -0.83
N ASP A 185 -40.32 43.80 0.39
CA ASP A 185 -39.20 43.13 1.07
C ASP A 185 -39.61 41.74 1.59
N MET A 186 -40.83 41.60 2.12
CA MET A 186 -41.32 40.31 2.62
C MET A 186 -41.65 39.34 1.48
N LEU A 187 -42.13 39.87 0.36
CA LEU A 187 -42.32 39.10 -0.87
C LEU A 187 -41.01 38.51 -1.39
N LYS A 188 -39.94 39.33 -1.46
CA LYS A 188 -38.59 38.87 -1.85
C LYS A 188 -38.04 37.82 -0.88
N SER A 189 -38.25 37.98 0.43
CA SER A 189 -37.84 36.98 1.42
C SER A 189 -38.56 35.65 1.23
N MET A 190 -39.85 35.66 0.88
CA MET A 190 -40.61 34.44 0.59
C MET A 190 -40.20 33.77 -0.73
N GLU A 191 -39.93 34.55 -1.77
CA GLU A 191 -39.39 34.05 -3.04
C GLU A 191 -38.03 33.37 -2.84
N SER A 192 -37.13 34.02 -2.08
CA SER A 192 -35.83 33.45 -1.73
C SER A 192 -35.95 32.18 -0.90
N LEU A 193 -36.83 32.17 0.12
CA LEU A 193 -37.07 30.99 0.95
C LEU A 193 -37.58 29.81 0.12
N THR A 194 -38.53 30.08 -0.80
CA THR A 194 -39.09 29.05 -1.69
C THR A 194 -38.04 28.48 -2.64
N ALA A 195 -37.17 29.33 -3.20
CA ALA A 195 -36.07 28.92 -4.05
C ALA A 195 -35.08 28.02 -3.29
N THR A 196 -34.65 28.44 -2.09
CA THR A 196 -33.74 27.68 -1.23
C THR A 196 -34.35 26.35 -0.78
N ALA A 197 -35.63 26.32 -0.42
CA ALA A 197 -36.32 25.08 -0.02
C ALA A 197 -36.43 24.09 -1.19
N SER A 198 -36.74 24.57 -2.40
CA SER A 198 -36.84 23.75 -3.61
C SER A 198 -35.48 23.19 -4.07
N GLU A 199 -34.42 23.98 -3.94
CA GLU A 199 -33.05 23.53 -4.22
C GLU A 199 -32.58 22.50 -3.20
N THR A 200 -32.81 22.76 -1.90
CA THR A 200 -32.53 21.80 -0.81
C THR A 200 -33.27 20.49 -1.05
N ALA A 201 -34.56 20.51 -1.39
CA ALA A 201 -35.33 19.30 -1.67
C ALA A 201 -34.77 18.48 -2.87
N LYS A 202 -34.17 19.15 -3.87
CA LYS A 202 -33.50 18.46 -4.99
C LYS A 202 -32.17 17.85 -4.57
N ASP A 203 -31.39 18.55 -3.77
CA ASP A 203 -30.10 18.05 -3.27
C ASP A 203 -30.30 16.86 -2.33
N ILE A 204 -31.35 16.90 -1.51
CA ILE A 204 -31.79 15.77 -0.69
C ILE A 204 -32.07 14.53 -1.55
N LYS A 205 -32.81 14.70 -2.66
CA LYS A 205 -33.11 13.60 -3.59
C LYS A 205 -31.88 13.07 -4.33
N LYS A 206 -30.93 13.94 -4.69
CA LYS A 206 -29.67 13.53 -5.36
C LYS A 206 -28.74 12.78 -4.41
N LEU A 207 -28.58 13.27 -3.18
CA LEU A 207 -27.72 12.63 -2.17
C LEU A 207 -28.22 11.24 -1.79
N ASN A 208 -29.54 11.08 -1.63
CA ASN A 208 -30.17 9.79 -1.37
C ASN A 208 -29.87 8.75 -2.48
N ALA A 209 -29.76 9.19 -3.74
CA ALA A 209 -29.47 8.32 -4.87
C ALA A 209 -27.98 7.98 -5.06
N ALA A 210 -27.06 8.74 -4.46
CA ALA A 210 -25.63 8.68 -4.79
C ALA A 210 -24.74 8.06 -3.70
N VAL A 211 -25.12 8.17 -2.43
CA VAL A 211 -24.20 7.86 -1.30
C VAL A 211 -24.58 6.57 -0.57
N LEU A 212 -25.82 6.08 -0.70
CA LEU A 212 -26.36 4.98 0.13
C LEU A 212 -27.31 4.04 -0.63
N THR A 213 -26.96 3.62 -1.84
CA THR A 213 -27.69 2.51 -2.46
C THR A 213 -27.23 1.18 -1.85
N ASP A 214 -28.18 0.31 -1.52
CA ASP A 214 -27.93 -1.08 -1.08
C ASP A 214 -26.94 -1.80 -2.01
N GLU A 215 -26.92 -1.42 -3.30
CA GLU A 215 -26.01 -1.90 -4.33
C GLU A 215 -24.52 -1.57 -4.05
N ASN A 216 -24.18 -0.35 -3.61
CA ASN A 216 -22.79 0.00 -3.29
C ASN A 216 -22.30 -0.73 -2.04
N VAL A 217 -23.21 -0.99 -1.10
CA VAL A 217 -22.95 -1.76 0.12
C VAL A 217 -22.73 -3.23 -0.21
N GLU A 218 -23.58 -3.79 -1.07
CA GLU A 218 -23.47 -5.17 -1.54
C GLU A 218 -22.18 -5.39 -2.34
N LEU A 219 -21.80 -4.44 -3.21
CA LEU A 219 -20.54 -4.50 -3.95
C LEU A 219 -19.31 -4.45 -3.03
N MET A 220 -19.36 -3.68 -1.95
CA MET A 220 -18.29 -3.67 -0.94
C MET A 220 -18.22 -5.01 -0.18
N ARG A 221 -19.36 -5.53 0.28
CA ARG A 221 -19.43 -6.87 0.92
C ARG A 221 -18.90 -7.96 -0.02
N GLN A 222 -19.32 -7.95 -1.29
CA GLN A 222 -18.90 -8.91 -2.29
C GLN A 222 -17.40 -8.78 -2.62
N SER A 223 -16.86 -7.56 -2.66
CA SER A 223 -15.43 -7.31 -2.86
C SER A 223 -14.59 -7.82 -1.67
N VAL A 224 -15.05 -7.58 -0.44
CA VAL A 224 -14.41 -8.09 0.78
C VAL A 224 -14.46 -9.62 0.83
N SER A 225 -15.61 -10.22 0.49
CA SER A 225 -15.77 -11.68 0.40
C SER A 225 -14.83 -12.29 -0.64
N THR A 226 -14.79 -11.73 -1.85
CA THR A 226 -13.89 -12.16 -2.93
C THR A 226 -12.42 -12.03 -2.54
N LEU A 227 -12.04 -10.93 -1.89
CA LEU A 227 -10.68 -10.72 -1.39
C LEU A 227 -10.33 -11.78 -0.32
N THR A 228 -11.26 -12.11 0.55
CA THR A 228 -11.10 -13.14 1.60
C THR A 228 -10.88 -14.53 1.00
N GLU A 229 -11.69 -14.91 0.02
CA GLU A 229 -11.53 -16.19 -0.69
C GLU A 229 -10.21 -16.26 -1.45
N THR A 230 -9.82 -15.16 -2.09
CA THR A 230 -8.53 -15.06 -2.77
C THR A 230 -7.36 -15.21 -1.80
N LEU A 231 -7.42 -14.56 -0.63
CA LEU A 231 -6.41 -14.69 0.42
C LEU A 231 -6.37 -16.11 1.02
N ARG A 232 -7.51 -16.79 1.19
CA ARG A 232 -7.56 -18.23 1.57
C ARG A 232 -6.91 -19.12 0.52
N HIS A 233 -7.13 -18.86 -0.76
CA HIS A 233 -6.48 -19.63 -1.83
C HIS A 233 -4.96 -19.40 -1.82
N ILE A 234 -4.52 -18.16 -1.63
CA ILE A 234 -3.10 -17.82 -1.47
C ILE A 234 -2.52 -18.51 -0.22
N GLU A 235 -3.27 -18.60 0.89
CA GLU A 235 -2.90 -19.35 2.09
C GLU A 235 -2.73 -20.84 1.82
N GLY A 236 -3.69 -21.47 1.17
CA GLY A 236 -3.64 -22.90 0.87
C GLY A 236 -2.40 -23.23 0.03
N ILE A 237 -2.16 -22.44 -1.01
CA ILE A 237 -1.00 -22.62 -1.88
C ILE A 237 0.30 -22.33 -1.12
N SER A 238 0.37 -21.24 -0.36
CA SER A 238 1.54 -20.89 0.46
C SER A 238 1.81 -21.92 1.55
N GLY A 239 0.78 -22.47 2.18
CA GLY A 239 0.87 -23.49 3.22
C GLY A 239 1.33 -24.83 2.69
N ASP A 240 0.84 -25.26 1.53
CA ASP A 240 1.30 -26.50 0.90
C ASP A 240 2.72 -26.39 0.36
N VAL A 241 3.12 -25.20 -0.07
CA VAL A 241 4.49 -24.85 -0.47
C VAL A 241 5.42 -24.68 0.74
N SER A 242 4.93 -24.12 1.85
CA SER A 242 5.69 -23.95 3.10
C SER A 242 5.77 -25.24 3.93
N LYS A 243 4.87 -26.21 3.76
CA LYS A 243 5.12 -27.59 4.25
C LYS A 243 6.36 -28.21 3.60
N ILE A 244 6.82 -27.62 2.50
CA ILE A 244 8.07 -27.96 1.82
C ILE A 244 9.21 -26.97 2.20
N THR A 245 8.93 -25.72 2.63
CA THR A 245 9.98 -24.68 2.83
C THR A 245 10.00 -23.85 4.15
N GLY A 246 9.08 -24.04 5.09
CA GLY A 246 9.32 -23.80 6.54
C GLY A 246 9.26 -22.38 7.14
N ASP A 247 8.30 -21.50 6.81
CA ASP A 247 8.05 -20.28 7.62
C ASP A 247 6.68 -20.31 8.33
N SER A 248 6.71 -20.41 9.66
CA SER A 248 5.53 -20.51 10.52
C SER A 248 4.84 -19.19 10.83
N SER A 249 5.52 -18.05 10.62
CA SER A 249 5.03 -16.74 11.01
C SER A 249 3.93 -16.22 10.06
N THR A 250 4.16 -16.34 8.75
CA THR A 250 3.20 -15.97 7.71
C THR A 250 1.91 -16.79 7.79
N GLN A 251 1.98 -18.08 8.17
CA GLN A 251 0.79 -18.94 8.34
C GLN A 251 -0.12 -18.46 9.49
N GLN A 252 0.46 -18.03 10.61
CA GLN A 252 -0.33 -17.55 11.75
C GLN A 252 -1.05 -16.24 11.43
N HIS A 253 -0.37 -15.32 10.75
CA HIS A 253 -0.97 -14.05 10.36
C HIS A 253 -2.07 -14.22 9.32
N LEU A 254 -1.86 -15.10 8.33
CA LEU A 254 -2.86 -15.35 7.29
C LEU A 254 -4.14 -15.97 7.85
N LYS A 255 -4.01 -16.90 8.81
CA LYS A 255 -5.13 -17.47 9.57
C LYS A 255 -5.92 -16.40 10.35
N GLN A 256 -5.24 -15.41 10.93
CA GLN A 256 -5.90 -14.31 11.66
C GLN A 256 -6.68 -13.38 10.73
N ILE A 257 -6.17 -13.13 9.52
CA ILE A 257 -6.88 -12.33 8.51
C ILE A 257 -8.19 -13.01 8.11
N ILE A 258 -8.14 -14.29 7.79
CA ILE A 258 -9.32 -15.05 7.35
C ILE A 258 -10.40 -15.02 8.43
N GLN A 259 -10.01 -15.16 9.69
CA GLN A 259 -10.95 -15.08 10.82
C GLN A 259 -11.55 -13.68 10.99
N SER A 260 -10.77 -12.62 10.76
CA SER A 260 -11.24 -11.24 10.88
C SER A 260 -12.17 -10.86 9.73
N LEU A 261 -11.86 -11.29 8.50
CA LEU A 261 -12.68 -11.00 7.32
C LEU A 261 -13.95 -11.86 7.26
N SER A 262 -13.93 -13.11 7.73
CA SER A 262 -15.14 -13.94 7.84
C SER A 262 -16.22 -13.30 8.72
N ARG A 263 -15.83 -12.61 9.79
CA ARG A 263 -16.78 -11.93 10.71
C ARG A 263 -17.52 -10.77 10.03
N LEU A 264 -16.87 -10.08 9.10
CA LEU A 264 -17.43 -8.96 8.33
C LEU A 264 -18.50 -9.39 7.31
N VAL A 265 -18.58 -10.68 6.98
CA VAL A 265 -19.56 -11.23 6.02
C VAL A 265 -20.81 -11.80 6.73
N GLU A 266 -20.70 -12.09 8.04
CA GLU A 266 -21.76 -12.73 8.82
C GLU A 266 -22.74 -11.74 9.50
N THR A 267 -22.55 -10.44 9.30
CA THR A 267 -23.42 -9.33 9.77
C THR A 267 -24.12 -8.62 8.62
#